data_AF-A0A2W5MVT5-F1
#
_entry.id   AF-A0A2W5MVT5-F1
#
_cell.length_a   1.000
_cell.length_b   1.000
_cell.length_c   1.000
_cell.angle_alpha   90.00
_cell.angle_beta   90.00
_cell.angle_gamma   90.00
#
_symmetry.space_group_name_H-M   'P 1'
#
loop_
_entity.id
_entity.type
_entity.pdbx_description
1 polymer ?
#
loop_
_entity_poly.entity_id
_entity_poly.type
_entity_poly.pdbx_seq_one_letter_code
_entity_poly.pdbx_strand_id
1 'polypeptide(L)' 'MTIANMKPEEKSLYDLRFQTFLFKIVDVAKYSPREKYLYPIMNGVPFRDLEVALDMAVQERAKRKANDNKE' A
#
# COMPACT_ATOMS: atom_id res chain seq x y z
N MET A 1 2.89 -8.11 19.32
CA MET A 1 3.99 -7.19 19.00
C MET A 1 3.38 -6.01 18.26
N THR A 2 3.21 -4.86 18.92
CA THR A 2 2.70 -3.63 18.28
C THR A 2 3.81 -3.00 17.44
N ILE A 3 3.50 -2.53 16.23
CA ILE A 3 4.46 -1.93 15.28
C ILE A 3 5.24 -0.74 15.91
N ALA A 4 4.70 -0.16 17.00
CA ALA A 4 5.33 0.90 17.79
C ALA A 4 6.74 0.57 18.31
N ASN A 5 7.10 -0.70 18.51
CA ASN A 5 8.39 -1.11 19.10
C ASN A 5 9.36 -1.80 18.12
N MET A 6 9.20 -1.62 16.80
CA MET A 6 10.13 -2.19 15.82
C MET A 6 11.53 -1.59 15.91
N LYS A 7 12.55 -2.46 15.85
CA LYS A 7 13.95 -2.04 15.77
C LYS A 7 14.22 -1.29 14.46
N PRO A 8 15.22 -0.39 14.41
CA PRO A 8 15.57 0.33 13.19
C PRO A 8 15.85 -0.58 11.98
N GLU A 9 16.52 -1.71 12.22
CA GLU A 9 16.82 -2.72 11.20
C GLU A 9 15.55 -3.36 10.60
N GLU A 10 14.54 -3.60 11.43
CA GLU A 10 13.26 -4.15 10.98
C GLU A 10 12.51 -3.11 10.13
N LYS A 11 12.52 -1.84 10.53
CA LYS A 11 11.91 -0.74 9.75
C LYS A 11 12.55 -0.63 8.36
N SER A 12 13.89 -0.68 8.29
CA SER A 12 14.61 -0.66 7.01
C SER A 12 14.22 -1.83 6.10
N LEU A 13 13.98 -3.02 6.67
CA LEU A 13 13.50 -4.17 5.91
C LEU A 13 12.07 -3.95 5.38
N TYR A 14 11.17 -3.34 6.16
CA TYR A 14 9.83 -2.99 5.69
C TYR A 14 9.86 -1.95 4.58
N ASP A 15 10.73 -0.93 4.68
CA ASP A 15 10.90 0.08 3.64
C ASP A 15 11.38 -0.54 2.33
N LEU A 16 12.38 -1.44 2.41
CA LEU A 16 12.89 -2.15 1.23
C LEU A 16 11.81 -3.04 0.58
N ARG A 17 11.03 -3.76 1.40
CA ARG A 17 9.91 -4.59 0.93
C ARG A 17 8.86 -3.73 0.24
N PHE A 18 8.52 -2.57 0.80
CA PHE A 18 7.56 -1.66 0.22
C PHE A 18 8.05 -1.06 -1.11
N GLN A 19 9.31 -0.63 -1.19
CA GLN A 19 9.91 -0.16 -2.45
C GLN A 19 9.88 -1.25 -3.54
N THR A 20 10.25 -2.48 -3.18
CA THR A 20 10.22 -3.62 -4.10
C THR A 20 8.81 -3.91 -4.59
N PHE A 21 7.82 -3.82 -3.70
CA PHE A 21 6.41 -3.98 -4.02
C PHE A 21 5.94 -2.92 -5.04
N LEU A 22 6.26 -1.63 -4.79
CA LEU A 22 5.92 -0.54 -5.71
C LEU A 22 6.56 -0.75 -7.10
N PHE A 23 7.83 -1.15 -7.14
CA PHE A 23 8.53 -1.42 -8.39
C PHE A 23 7.82 -2.51 -9.22
N LYS A 24 7.42 -3.61 -8.58
CA LYS A 24 6.70 -4.71 -9.26
C LYS A 24 5.35 -4.27 -9.82
N ILE A 25 4.58 -3.48 -9.05
CA ILE A 25 3.30 -2.94 -9.55
C ILE A 25 3.53 -2.08 -10.79
N VAL A 26 4.49 -1.16 -10.74
CA VAL A 26 4.81 -0.28 -11.86
C VAL A 26 5.29 -1.06 -13.08
N ASP A 27 6.08 -2.13 -12.88
CA ASP A 27 6.58 -2.96 -13.97
C ASP A 27 5.43 -3.72 -14.65
N VAL A 28 4.58 -4.41 -13.88
CA VAL A 28 3.43 -5.15 -14.41
C VAL A 28 2.43 -4.22 -15.12
N ALA A 29 2.25 -2.99 -14.64
CA ALA A 29 1.36 -2.02 -15.29
C ALA A 29 1.79 -1.63 -16.72
N LYS A 30 3.07 -1.85 -17.08
CA LYS A 30 3.60 -1.61 -18.42
C LYS A 30 3.41 -2.79 -19.37
N TYR A 31 3.06 -3.98 -18.86
CA TYR A 31 2.94 -5.17 -19.69
C TYR A 31 1.72 -5.10 -20.61
N SER A 32 1.85 -5.69 -21.80
CA SER A 32 0.80 -5.80 -22.82
C SER A 32 0.73 -7.23 -23.34
N PRO A 33 -0.48 -7.80 -23.58
CA PRO A 33 -1.80 -7.20 -23.35
C PRO A 33 -2.19 -7.17 -21.87
N ARG A 34 -2.93 -6.13 -21.45
CA ARG A 34 -3.29 -5.89 -20.04
C ARG A 34 -4.21 -6.97 -19.47
N GLU A 35 -5.07 -7.53 -20.31
CA GLU A 35 -6.01 -8.61 -20.03
C GLU A 35 -5.30 -9.87 -19.51
N LYS A 36 -4.07 -10.09 -19.96
CA LYS A 36 -3.30 -11.27 -19.59
C LYS A 36 -2.50 -11.09 -18.29
N TYR A 37 -2.06 -9.87 -18.00
CA TYR A 37 -1.08 -9.64 -16.92
C TYR A 37 -1.62 -8.78 -15.77
N LEU A 38 -2.34 -7.69 -16.07
CA LEU A 38 -2.78 -6.72 -15.07
C LEU A 38 -4.17 -7.04 -14.52
N TYR A 39 -5.15 -7.28 -15.40
CA TYR A 39 -6.55 -7.50 -14.99
C TYR A 39 -6.74 -8.71 -14.07
N PRO A 40 -6.03 -9.85 -14.25
CA PRO A 40 -6.15 -10.97 -13.32
C PRO A 40 -5.73 -10.61 -11.90
N ILE A 41 -4.70 -9.76 -11.74
CA ILE A 41 -4.23 -9.29 -10.44
C ILE A 41 -5.28 -8.39 -9.81
N MET A 42 -5.81 -7.41 -10.56
CA MET A 42 -6.84 -6.49 -10.08
C MET A 42 -8.15 -7.20 -9.71
N ASN A 43 -8.50 -8.28 -10.42
CA ASN A 43 -9.69 -9.05 -10.12
C ASN A 43 -9.52 -9.96 -8.89
N GLY A 44 -8.28 -10.18 -8.45
CA GLY A 44 -7.98 -10.96 -7.25
C GLY A 44 -8.44 -10.25 -5.97
N VAL A 45 -9.04 -11.02 -5.05
CA VAL A 45 -9.42 -10.55 -3.71
C VAL A 45 -8.28 -9.80 -2.99
N PRO A 46 -7.02 -10.27 -3.01
CA PRO A 46 -5.94 -9.56 -2.32
C PRO A 46 -5.68 -8.14 -2.83
N PHE A 47 -5.90 -7.86 -4.12
CA PHE A 47 -5.71 -6.53 -4.66
C PHE A 47 -6.82 -5.58 -4.22
N ARG A 48 -8.07 -6.06 -4.22
CA ARG A 48 -9.23 -5.29 -3.74
C ARG A 48 -9.12 -4.97 -2.24
N ASP A 49 -8.70 -5.94 -1.43
CA ASP A 49 -8.49 -5.73 0.00
C ASP A 49 -7.39 -4.68 0.26
N LEU A 50 -6.31 -4.72 -0.54
CA LEU A 50 -5.26 -3.71 -0.49
C LEU A 50 -5.79 -2.31 -0.86
N GLU A 51 -6.58 -2.20 -1.93
CA GLU A 51 -7.19 -0.93 -2.37
C GLU A 51 -8.03 -0.32 -1.25
N VAL A 52 -8.92 -1.12 -0.64
CA VAL A 52 -9.74 -0.68 0.50
C VAL A 52 -8.88 -0.25 1.69
N ALA A 53 -7.84 -1.02 2.03
CA ALA A 53 -6.96 -0.69 3.15
C ALA A 53 -6.20 0.63 2.93
N LEU A 54 -5.76 0.91 1.70
CA LEU A 54 -5.11 2.17 1.33
C LEU A 54 -6.09 3.34 1.43
N ASP A 55 -7.32 3.18 0.92
CA ASP A 55 -8.36 4.21 1.02
C ASP A 55 -8.68 4.55 2.48
N MET A 56 -8.83 3.53 3.33
CA MET A 56 -9.04 3.71 4.77
C MET A 56 -7.89 4.49 5.42
N ALA A 57 -6.63 4.19 5.06
CA ALA A 57 -5.47 4.89 5.60
C ALA A 57 -5.42 6.37 5.19
N VAL A 58 -5.80 6.68 3.94
CA VAL A 58 -5.90 8.06 3.45
C VAL A 58 -6.99 8.83 4.20
N GLN A 59 -8.17 8.22 4.36
CA GLN A 59 -9.28 8.81 5.10
C GLN A 59 -8.92 9.05 6.57
N GLU A 60 -8.27 8.09 7.22
CA GLU A 60 -7.84 8.22 8.61
C GLU A 60 -6.85 9.37 8.79
N ARG A 61 -5.87 9.51 7.89
CA ARG A 61 -4.95 10.65 7.90
C ARG A 61 -5.69 11.99 7.72
N ALA A 62 -6.68 12.03 6.82
CA ALA A 62 -7.48 13.24 6.60
C ALA A 62 -8.29 13.63 7.84
N LYS A 63 -8.89 12.64 8.53
CA LYS A 63 -9.62 12.85 9.79
C LYS A 63 -8.72 13.42 10.90
N ARG A 64 -7.51 12.87 11.07
CA ARG A 64 -6.54 13.37 12.07
C ARG A 64 -6.15 14.82 11.79
N LYS A 65 -5.82 15.15 10.54
CA LYS A 65 -5.53 16.55 10.14
C LYS A 65 -6.70 17.51 10.40
N ALA A 66 -7.94 17.06 10.21
CA ALA A 66 -9.12 17.89 10.46
C ALA A 66 -9.37 18.13 11.96
N ASN A 67 -8.88 17.24 12.83
CA ASN A 67 -8.96 17.38 14.29
C ASN A 67 -7.81 18.23 14.85
N ASP A 68 -6.59 18.11 14.30
CA ASP A 68 -5.44 18.95 14.70
C ASP A 68 -5.65 20.44 14.41
N ASN A 69 -6.58 20.79 13.51
CA ASN A 69 -6.96 22.18 13.20
C ASN A 69 -8.13 22.70 14.06
N LYS A 70 -8.60 21.94 15.06
CA LYS A 70 -9.69 22.33 15.97
C LYS A 70 -9.25 22.51 17.43
N GLU A 71 -7.96 22.37 17.73
CA GLU A 71 -7.32 22.78 18.98
C GLU A 71 -6.48 24.05 18.77
#